data_AF-A0A7K2S4X0-F1
#
_entry.id   AF-A0A7K2S4X0-F1
#
_cell.length_a   1.000
_cell.length_b   1.000
_cell.length_c   1.000
_cell.angle_alpha   90.00
_cell.angle_beta   90.00
_cell.angle_gamma   90.00
#
_symmetry.space_group_name_H-M   'P 1'
#
loop_
_entity.id
_entity.type
_entity.pdbx_description
1 polymer ?
#
loop_
_entity_poly.entity_id
_entity_poly.type
_entity_poly.pdbx_seq_one_letter_code
_entity_poly.pdbx_strand_id
1 'polypeptide(L)'
;MRRIFTLHGGAAAALSAAALVLAALTWLPGTLPLFEPAWPMVAVFCLALPLFLAALARQFATGADRSAQWQAFRCLPGRVKAGLGFLLASSAVIIVLGFVAAGDQRLQDAEAREGRYVAHDTSVPTDRAVELTREEYLALLPSSRRMMYVIPGLLSATAAALVLAAGELRRADDASAVR
;
A
#
# COMPACT_ATOMS: atom_id res chain seq x y z
N MET A 1 17.32 18.60 -4.68
CA MET A 1 16.82 17.88 -3.50
C MET A 1 17.96 17.01 -2.97
N ARG A 2 18.11 16.83 -1.64
CA ARG A 2 19.15 15.92 -1.10
C ARG A 2 18.89 14.47 -1.51
N ARG A 3 19.96 13.70 -1.77
CA ARG A 3 19.89 12.30 -2.28
C ARG A 3 19.08 11.35 -1.38
N ILE A 4 19.06 11.59 -0.07
CA ILE A 4 18.34 10.73 0.87
C ILE A 4 16.81 10.77 0.66
N PHE A 5 16.24 11.93 0.30
CA PHE A 5 14.81 12.06 0.05
C PHE A 5 14.42 11.40 -1.28
N THR A 6 15.25 11.54 -2.30
CA THR A 6 15.01 10.89 -3.60
C THR A 6 15.13 9.37 -3.51
N LEU A 7 16.07 8.85 -2.72
CA LEU A 7 16.22 7.40 -2.52
C LEU A 7 15.05 6.82 -1.71
N HIS A 8 14.71 7.42 -0.57
CA HIS A 8 13.59 6.95 0.26
C HIS A 8 12.26 7.08 -0.49
N GLY A 9 12.01 8.24 -1.10
CA GLY A 9 10.79 8.47 -1.89
C GLY A 9 10.68 7.55 -3.10
N GLY A 10 11.80 7.33 -3.81
CA GLY A 10 11.87 6.40 -4.94
C GLY A 10 11.64 4.95 -4.53
N ALA A 11 12.25 4.48 -3.44
CA ALA A 11 12.06 3.13 -2.92
C ALA A 11 10.60 2.90 -2.49
N ALA A 12 9.99 3.88 -1.82
CA ALA A 12 8.58 3.81 -1.43
C ALA A 12 7.65 3.81 -2.66
N ALA A 13 7.94 4.61 -3.69
CA ALA A 13 7.16 4.58 -4.94
C ALA A 13 7.30 3.24 -5.68
N ALA A 14 8.51 2.66 -5.73
CA ALA A 14 8.75 1.36 -6.34
C ALA A 14 8.02 0.23 -5.59
N LEU A 15 8.05 0.25 -4.25
CA LEU A 15 7.31 -0.71 -3.42
C LEU A 15 5.80 -0.58 -3.63
N SER A 16 5.29 0.66 -3.73
CA SER A 16 3.88 0.90 -4.05
C SER A 16 3.49 0.32 -5.40
N ALA A 17 4.30 0.58 -6.44
CA ALA A 17 4.05 0.03 -7.77
C ALA A 17 4.08 -1.51 -7.77
N ALA A 18 5.06 -2.13 -7.11
CA ALA A 18 5.15 -3.58 -6.98
C ALA A 18 3.93 -4.17 -6.27
N ALA A 19 3.50 -3.56 -5.16
CA ALA A 19 2.32 -3.97 -4.42
C ALA A 19 1.04 -3.85 -5.25
N LEU A 20 0.89 -2.77 -6.03
CA LEU A 20 -0.23 -2.58 -6.95
C LEU A 20 -0.24 -3.58 -8.10
N VAL A 21 0.93 -3.93 -8.64
CA VAL A 21 1.06 -4.99 -9.65
C VAL A 21 0.63 -6.33 -9.04
N LEU A 22 1.10 -6.68 -7.85
CA LEU A 22 0.68 -7.90 -7.15
C LEU A 22 -0.83 -7.92 -6.88
N ALA A 23 -1.40 -6.79 -6.46
CA ALA A 23 -2.85 -6.65 -6.30
C ALA A 23 -3.59 -6.83 -7.63
N ALA A 24 -3.10 -6.25 -8.73
CA ALA A 24 -3.72 -6.37 -10.04
C ALA A 24 -3.64 -7.80 -10.60
N LEU A 25 -2.54 -8.51 -10.35
CA LEU A 25 -2.37 -9.91 -10.75
C LEU A 25 -3.42 -10.84 -10.10
N THR A 26 -4.06 -10.44 -9.00
CA THR A 26 -5.19 -11.19 -8.41
C THR A 26 -6.46 -11.19 -9.27
N TRP A 27 -6.53 -10.37 -10.32
CA TRP A 27 -7.64 -10.43 -11.28
C TRP A 27 -7.39 -11.38 -12.45
N LEU A 28 -6.16 -11.88 -12.62
CA LEU A 28 -5.89 -12.84 -13.67
C LEU A 28 -6.58 -14.18 -13.35
N PRO A 29 -7.15 -14.84 -14.36
CA PRO A 29 -7.74 -16.16 -14.17
C PRO A 29 -6.65 -17.18 -13.79
N GLY A 30 -6.95 -18.00 -12.79
CA GLY A 30 -6.02 -18.98 -12.23
C GLY A 30 -5.23 -18.43 -11.03
N THR A 31 -5.06 -19.26 -10.00
CA THR A 31 -4.24 -18.90 -8.85
C THR A 31 -2.77 -19.02 -9.21
N LEU A 32 -2.10 -17.89 -9.40
CA LEU A 32 -0.65 -17.89 -9.51
C LEU A 32 -0.07 -18.50 -8.21
N PRO A 33 0.92 -19.42 -8.29
CA PRO A 33 1.49 -20.09 -7.12
C PRO A 33 2.14 -19.11 -6.13
N LEU A 34 2.30 -17.84 -6.53
CA LEU A 34 2.80 -16.75 -5.68
C LEU A 34 1.79 -16.28 -4.61
N PHE A 35 0.49 -16.61 -4.73
CA PHE A 35 -0.55 -16.14 -3.80
C PHE A 35 -0.91 -17.12 -2.68
N GLU A 36 -0.60 -18.40 -2.87
CA GLU A 36 -0.76 -19.44 -1.84
C GLU A 36 0.11 -19.13 -0.60
N PRO A 37 1.43 -18.89 -0.73
CA PRO A 37 2.23 -18.51 0.42
C PRO A 37 1.89 -17.11 0.92
N ALA A 38 1.78 -16.95 2.24
CA ALA A 38 1.55 -15.65 2.87
C ALA A 38 2.82 -14.77 2.94
N TRP A 39 4.02 -15.35 2.80
CA TRP A 39 5.28 -14.61 3.00
C TRP A 39 5.49 -13.40 2.08
N PRO A 40 5.08 -13.37 0.79
CA PRO A 40 5.32 -12.19 -0.06
C PRO A 40 4.52 -10.98 0.44
N MET A 41 3.31 -11.21 0.93
CA MET A 41 2.46 -10.22 1.55
C MET A 41 3.09 -9.68 2.85
N VAL A 42 3.53 -10.59 3.73
CA VAL A 42 4.22 -10.21 4.98
C VAL A 42 5.46 -9.37 4.66
N ALA A 43 6.27 -9.77 3.68
CA ALA A 43 7.45 -9.03 3.26
C ALA A 43 7.11 -7.61 2.77
N VAL A 44 6.10 -7.46 1.90
CA VAL A 44 5.65 -6.15 1.41
C VAL A 44 5.18 -5.27 2.58
N PHE A 45 4.43 -5.83 3.52
CA PHE A 45 3.95 -5.09 4.69
C PHE A 45 5.10 -4.67 5.63
N CYS A 46 6.01 -5.59 5.93
CA CYS A 46 7.20 -5.34 6.75
C CYS A 46 8.14 -4.29 6.14
N LEU A 47 8.12 -4.08 4.83
CA LEU A 47 8.86 -3.01 4.16
C LEU A 47 8.08 -1.69 4.12
N ALA A 48 6.78 -1.75 3.83
CA ALA A 48 5.95 -0.55 3.68
C ALA A 48 5.78 0.20 5.00
N LEU A 49 5.53 -0.53 6.09
CA LEU A 49 5.28 0.06 7.40
C LEU A 49 6.44 0.93 7.92
N PRO A 50 7.70 0.45 8.00
CA PRO A 50 8.80 1.27 8.48
C PRO A 50 9.10 2.46 7.54
N LEU A 51 8.95 2.28 6.22
CA LEU A 51 9.11 3.39 5.25
C LEU A 51 8.08 4.50 5.50
N PHE A 52 6.84 4.12 5.79
CA PHE A 52 5.75 5.03 6.10
C PHE A 52 5.93 5.70 7.47
N LEU A 53 6.26 4.95 8.51
CA LEU A 53 6.52 5.51 9.84
C LEU A 53 7.70 6.49 9.83
N ALA A 54 8.78 6.16 9.11
CA ALA A 54 9.90 7.08 8.93
C ALA A 54 9.51 8.34 8.14
N ALA A 55 8.62 8.22 7.16
CA ALA A 55 8.09 9.38 6.42
C ALA A 55 7.25 10.28 7.33
N LEU A 56 6.35 9.70 8.14
CA LEU A 56 5.55 10.42 9.13
C LEU A 56 6.43 11.11 10.17
N ALA A 57 7.39 10.39 10.77
CA ALA A 57 8.29 10.95 11.76
C ALA A 57 9.06 12.16 11.21
N ARG A 58 9.54 12.08 9.96
CA ARG A 58 10.19 13.24 9.31
C ARG A 58 9.20 14.37 9.06
N GLN A 59 7.99 14.07 8.62
CA GLN A 59 6.95 15.08 8.39
C GLN A 59 6.66 15.87 9.66
N PHE A 60 6.43 15.18 10.78
CA PHE A 60 6.23 15.82 12.08
C PHE A 60 7.46 16.58 12.56
N ALA A 61 8.67 16.05 12.32
CA ALA A 61 9.92 16.73 12.68
C ALA A 61 10.18 18.01 11.87
N THR A 62 9.57 18.19 10.69
CA THR A 62 9.71 19.45 9.94
C THR A 62 8.98 20.62 10.59
N GLY A 63 7.98 20.36 11.44
CA GLY A 63 7.12 21.41 12.01
C GLY A 63 6.31 22.21 10.97
N ALA A 64 6.36 21.82 9.70
CA ALA A 64 5.73 22.54 8.61
C ALA A 64 4.22 22.37 8.65
N ASP A 65 3.48 23.46 8.45
CA ASP A 65 2.04 23.40 8.36
C ASP A 65 1.59 22.66 7.09
N ARG A 66 0.32 22.27 7.06
CA ARG A 66 -0.26 21.55 5.92
C ARG A 66 -0.17 22.38 4.63
N SER A 67 -0.23 23.71 4.72
CA SER A 67 -0.16 24.58 3.55
C SER A 67 1.23 24.58 2.92
N ALA A 68 2.30 24.68 3.72
CA ALA A 68 3.68 24.60 3.25
C ALA A 68 4.00 23.21 2.66
N GLN A 69 3.51 22.14 3.28
CA GLN A 69 3.67 20.78 2.75
C GLN A 69 2.98 20.62 1.39
N TRP A 70 1.77 21.17 1.25
CA TRP A 70 1.03 21.14 -0.01
C TRP A 70 1.72 21.98 -1.10
N GLN A 71 2.21 23.16 -0.74
CA GLN A 71 3.00 24.02 -1.63
C GLN A 71 4.25 23.27 -2.13
N ALA A 72 4.98 22.65 -1.21
CA ALA A 72 6.18 21.86 -1.52
C ALA A 72 5.86 20.68 -2.44
N PHE A 73 4.75 19.98 -2.20
CA PHE A 73 4.28 18.93 -3.10
C PHE A 73 3.97 19.48 -4.50
N ARG A 74 3.32 20.64 -4.62
CA ARG A 74 3.04 21.27 -5.91
C ARG A 74 4.29 21.67 -6.68
N CYS A 75 5.39 21.96 -5.98
CA CYS A 75 6.70 22.28 -6.55
C CYS A 75 7.43 21.04 -7.11
N LEU A 76 6.96 19.83 -6.84
CA LEU A 76 7.54 18.62 -7.42
C LEU A 76 7.46 18.64 -8.97
N PRO A 77 8.42 17.98 -9.66
CA PRO A 77 8.35 17.81 -11.10
C PRO A 77 7.02 17.18 -11.55
N GLY A 78 6.45 17.67 -12.65
CA GLY A 78 5.14 17.22 -13.14
C GLY A 78 5.03 15.70 -13.31
N ARG A 79 6.09 15.05 -13.80
CA ARG A 79 6.16 13.58 -13.96
C ARG A 79 6.07 12.84 -12.62
N VAL A 80 6.72 13.37 -11.58
CA VAL A 80 6.70 12.79 -10.23
C VAL A 80 5.30 12.91 -9.63
N LYS A 81 4.67 14.08 -9.76
CA LYS A 81 3.29 14.30 -9.30
C LYS A 81 2.30 13.39 -10.01
N ALA A 82 2.43 13.24 -11.33
CA ALA A 82 1.58 12.35 -12.11
C ALA A 82 1.75 10.88 -11.68
N GLY A 83 3.00 10.43 -11.49
CA GLY A 83 3.28 9.07 -10.99
C GLY A 83 2.71 8.82 -9.60
N LEU A 84 2.91 9.73 -8.65
CA LEU A 84 2.34 9.62 -7.30
C LEU A 84 0.81 9.67 -7.32
N GLY A 85 0.23 10.56 -8.13
CA GLY A 85 -1.21 10.66 -8.32
C GLY A 85 -1.81 9.37 -8.88
N PHE A 86 -1.14 8.77 -9.86
CA PHE A 86 -1.54 7.47 -10.42
C PHE A 86 -1.51 6.38 -9.34
N LEU A 87 -0.41 6.23 -8.59
CA LEU A 87 -0.30 5.22 -7.54
C LEU A 87 -1.40 5.38 -6.47
N LEU A 88 -1.61 6.60 -5.98
CA LEU A 88 -2.64 6.90 -4.98
C LEU A 88 -4.05 6.64 -5.51
N ALA A 89 -4.35 7.08 -6.74
CA ALA A 89 -5.64 6.86 -7.37
C ALA A 89 -5.91 5.38 -7.63
N SER A 90 -4.92 4.62 -8.13
CA SER A 90 -5.03 3.18 -8.34
C SER A 90 -5.29 2.43 -7.04
N SER A 91 -4.54 2.75 -5.97
CA SER A 91 -4.81 2.20 -4.64
C SER A 91 -6.26 2.49 -4.20
N ALA A 92 -6.72 3.73 -4.31
CA ALA A 92 -8.08 4.10 -3.92
C ALA A 92 -9.15 3.36 -4.74
N VAL A 93 -8.98 3.25 -6.05
CA VAL A 93 -9.90 2.54 -6.93
C VAL A 93 -10.00 1.06 -6.55
N ILE A 94 -8.86 0.39 -6.31
CA ILE A 94 -8.87 -1.02 -5.91
C ILE A 94 -9.53 -1.21 -4.54
N ILE A 95 -9.30 -0.30 -3.58
CA ILE A 95 -9.94 -0.35 -2.25
C ILE A 95 -11.46 -0.23 -2.40
N VAL A 96 -11.93 0.75 -3.17
CA VAL A 96 -13.37 0.96 -3.41
C VAL A 96 -13.97 -0.28 -4.06
N LEU A 97 -13.33 -0.82 -5.11
CA LEU A 97 -13.80 -2.03 -5.77
C LEU A 97 -13.78 -3.25 -4.84
N GLY A 98 -12.79 -3.34 -3.95
CA GLY A 98 -12.69 -4.36 -2.91
C GLY A 98 -13.86 -4.29 -1.93
N PHE A 99 -14.21 -3.10 -1.43
CA PHE A 99 -15.37 -2.93 -0.54
C PHE A 99 -16.70 -3.23 -1.24
N VAL A 100 -16.85 -2.81 -2.50
CA VAL A 100 -18.06 -3.10 -3.28
C VAL A 100 -18.22 -4.62 -3.47
N ALA A 101 -17.13 -5.33 -3.77
CA ALA A 101 -17.15 -6.78 -3.91
C ALA A 101 -17.34 -7.52 -2.57
N ALA A 102 -16.82 -6.96 -1.47
CA ALA A 102 -16.90 -7.56 -0.14
C ALA A 102 -18.30 -7.46 0.49
N GLY A 103 -19.16 -6.54 0.04
CA GLY A 103 -20.51 -6.36 0.59
C GLY A 103 -21.38 -7.62 0.58
N ASP A 104 -21.14 -8.53 -0.37
CA ASP A 104 -21.83 -9.82 -0.49
C ASP A 104 -20.98 -11.01 0.03
N GLN A 105 -19.71 -10.80 0.37
CA GLN A 105 -18.79 -11.86 0.80
C GLN A 105 -18.76 -12.01 2.32
N ARG A 106 -19.31 -13.13 2.79
CA ARG A 106 -19.36 -13.54 4.20
C ARG A 106 -18.05 -14.14 4.72
N LEU A 107 -17.22 -14.69 3.83
CA LEU A 107 -15.96 -15.36 4.18
C LEU A 107 -14.76 -14.49 3.76
N GLN A 108 -13.81 -14.29 4.68
CA GLN A 108 -12.58 -13.53 4.46
C GLN A 108 -11.34 -14.28 4.97
N ASP A 109 -10.16 -13.77 4.65
CA ASP A 109 -8.87 -14.26 5.13
C ASP A 109 -8.66 -15.77 4.92
N ALA A 110 -8.73 -16.19 3.64
CA ALA A 110 -8.52 -17.57 3.27
C ALA A 110 -7.05 -18.00 3.49
N GLU A 111 -6.84 -19.00 4.34
CA GLU A 111 -5.52 -19.50 4.73
C GLU A 111 -5.42 -21.03 4.61
N ALA A 112 -4.23 -21.52 4.28
CA ALA A 112 -3.90 -22.93 4.37
C ALA A 112 -3.10 -23.17 5.66
N ARG A 113 -3.68 -23.92 6.60
CA ARG A 113 -3.10 -24.20 7.91
C ARG A 113 -3.07 -25.70 8.17
N GLU A 114 -1.87 -26.26 8.35
CA GLU A 114 -1.68 -27.66 8.73
C GLU A 114 -2.43 -28.68 7.83
N GLY A 115 -2.47 -28.41 6.52
CA GLY A 115 -3.15 -29.27 5.54
C GLY A 115 -4.66 -29.05 5.43
N ARG A 116 -5.23 -28.10 6.19
CA ARG A 116 -6.62 -27.66 6.09
C ARG A 116 -6.70 -26.27 5.46
N TYR A 117 -7.80 -26.00 4.77
CA TYR A 117 -8.10 -24.66 4.27
C TYR A 117 -9.14 -24.05 5.20
N VAL A 118 -8.92 -22.81 5.64
CA VAL A 118 -9.80 -22.11 6.56
C VAL A 118 -10.06 -20.69 6.08
N ALA A 119 -11.22 -20.14 6.43
CA ALA A 119 -11.53 -18.73 6.26
C ALA A 119 -12.35 -18.23 7.45
N HIS A 120 -12.31 -16.93 7.70
CA HIS A 120 -13.04 -16.27 8.77
C HIS A 120 -14.43 -15.83 8.29
N ASP A 121 -15.48 -16.22 9.01
CA ASP A 121 -16.86 -15.76 8.74
C ASP A 121 -17.12 -14.42 9.44
N THR A 122 -17.24 -13.34 8.66
CA THR A 122 -17.43 -11.98 9.17
C THR A 122 -18.89 -11.65 9.51
N SER A 123 -19.84 -12.55 9.24
CA SER A 123 -21.27 -12.34 9.58
C SER A 123 -21.62 -12.74 11.01
N VAL A 124 -20.73 -13.48 11.69
CA VAL A 124 -20.91 -13.91 13.07
C VAL A 124 -20.02 -13.02 13.96
N PRO A 125 -20.55 -12.40 15.02
CA PRO A 125 -19.76 -11.52 15.90
C PRO A 125 -18.59 -12.25 16.59
N THR A 126 -18.72 -13.56 16.76
CA THR A 126 -17.67 -14.45 17.24
C THR A 126 -16.81 -14.91 16.08
N ASP A 127 -15.52 -14.60 16.14
CA ASP A 127 -14.51 -14.97 15.16
C ASP A 127 -14.50 -16.50 14.94
N ARG A 128 -15.18 -16.96 13.90
CA ARG A 128 -15.34 -18.38 13.60
C ARG A 128 -14.61 -18.71 12.32
N ALA A 129 -13.47 -19.40 12.48
CA ALA A 129 -12.82 -20.07 11.37
C ALA A 129 -13.74 -21.19 10.85
N VAL A 130 -14.01 -21.17 9.55
CA VAL A 130 -14.77 -22.18 8.83
C VAL A 130 -13.79 -22.95 7.95
N GLU A 131 -13.83 -24.28 8.01
CA GLU A 131 -13.04 -25.13 7.12
C GLU A 131 -13.64 -25.07 5.70
N LEU A 132 -12.77 -24.86 4.71
CA LEU A 132 -13.11 -24.76 3.31
C LEU A 132 -12.65 -26.00 2.54
N THR A 133 -13.35 -26.30 1.46
CA THR A 133 -12.80 -27.15 0.42
C THR A 133 -11.66 -26.44 -0.31
N ARG A 134 -10.79 -27.20 -0.99
CA ARG A 134 -9.70 -26.63 -1.80
C ARG A 134 -10.23 -25.68 -2.90
N GLU A 135 -11.37 -26.01 -3.49
CA GLU A 135 -11.97 -25.20 -4.56
C GLU A 135 -12.48 -23.86 -4.03
N GLU A 136 -13.16 -23.85 -2.88
CA GLU A 136 -13.61 -22.63 -2.21
C GLU A 136 -12.43 -21.76 -1.77
N TYR A 137 -11.36 -22.38 -1.26
CA TYR A 137 -10.11 -21.68 -0.92
C TYR A 137 -9.52 -20.97 -2.13
N LEU A 138 -9.35 -21.66 -3.26
CA LEU A 138 -8.78 -21.06 -4.48
C LEU A 138 -9.69 -19.98 -5.08
N ALA A 139 -11.00 -20.06 -4.88
CA ALA A 139 -11.94 -19.03 -5.30
C ALA A 139 -11.88 -17.77 -4.44
N LEU A 140 -11.66 -17.92 -3.12
CA LEU A 140 -11.58 -16.81 -2.16
C LEU A 140 -10.18 -16.15 -2.09
N LEU A 141 -9.12 -16.91 -2.37
CA LEU A 141 -7.74 -16.47 -2.22
C LEU A 141 -7.43 -15.15 -2.97
N PRO A 142 -7.85 -14.92 -4.23
CA PRO A 142 -7.52 -13.70 -4.94
C PRO A 142 -8.16 -12.46 -4.31
N SER A 143 -9.40 -12.53 -3.83
CA SER A 143 -10.07 -11.40 -3.18
C SER A 143 -9.46 -11.11 -1.81
N SER A 144 -9.13 -12.13 -1.02
CA SER A 144 -8.44 -11.95 0.27
C SER A 144 -7.07 -11.29 0.09
N ARG A 145 -6.25 -11.77 -0.86
CA ARG A 145 -4.89 -11.23 -1.08
C ARG A 145 -4.87 -9.82 -1.66
N ARG A 146 -5.87 -9.44 -2.47
CA ARG A 146 -5.91 -8.13 -3.14
C ARG A 146 -5.83 -6.97 -2.13
N MET A 147 -6.68 -7.01 -1.10
CA MET A 147 -6.71 -5.96 -0.07
C MET A 147 -5.41 -5.94 0.74
N MET A 148 -4.84 -7.12 1.03
CA MET A 148 -3.60 -7.24 1.78
C MET A 148 -2.37 -6.69 1.05
N TYR A 149 -2.37 -6.64 -0.30
CA TYR A 149 -1.33 -5.94 -1.07
C TYR A 149 -1.63 -4.45 -1.26
N VAL A 150 -2.89 -4.08 -1.41
CA VAL A 150 -3.23 -2.69 -1.74
C VAL A 150 -3.03 -1.73 -0.58
N ILE A 151 -3.27 -2.17 0.66
CA ILE A 151 -3.04 -1.37 1.87
C ILE A 151 -1.57 -0.95 1.98
N PRO A 152 -0.57 -1.86 2.01
CA PRO A 152 0.83 -1.46 2.04
C PRO A 152 1.26 -0.70 0.78
N GLY A 153 0.62 -0.94 -0.37
CA GLY A 153 0.80 -0.15 -1.59
C GLY A 153 0.41 1.33 -1.39
N LEU A 154 -0.73 1.59 -0.75
CA LEU A 154 -1.21 2.94 -0.43
C LEU A 154 -0.30 3.63 0.60
N LEU A 155 0.11 2.91 1.65
CA LEU A 155 1.05 3.43 2.65
C LEU A 155 2.37 3.85 2.00
N SER A 156 2.88 3.04 1.08
CA SER A 156 4.13 3.30 0.36
C SER A 156 4.00 4.49 -0.60
N ALA A 157 2.88 4.63 -1.33
CA ALA A 157 2.61 5.80 -2.17
C ALA A 157 2.55 7.09 -1.33
N THR A 158 1.88 7.02 -0.18
CA THR A 158 1.77 8.14 0.75
C THR A 158 3.13 8.51 1.32
N ALA A 159 3.93 7.51 1.73
CA ALA A 159 5.29 7.73 2.20
C ALA A 159 6.16 8.42 1.15
N ALA A 160 6.06 7.99 -0.12
CA ALA A 160 6.77 8.60 -1.24
C ALA A 160 6.39 10.08 -1.41
N ALA A 161 5.09 10.39 -1.37
CA ALA A 161 4.59 11.76 -1.48
C ALA A 161 5.09 12.66 -0.34
N LEU A 162 5.00 12.18 0.91
CA LEU A 162 5.46 12.91 2.10
C LEU A 162 6.96 13.20 2.04
N VAL A 163 7.78 12.18 1.75
CA VAL A 163 9.24 12.31 1.74
C VAL A 163 9.73 13.21 0.62
N LEU A 164 9.14 13.12 -0.57
CA LEU A 164 9.51 13.98 -1.69
C LEU A 164 9.08 15.43 -1.43
N ALA A 165 7.88 15.66 -0.88
CA ALA A 165 7.45 16.99 -0.47
C ALA A 165 8.34 17.58 0.64
N ALA A 166 8.72 16.79 1.65
CA ALA A 166 9.66 17.22 2.68
C ALA A 166 11.05 17.55 2.11
N GLY A 167 11.51 16.81 1.10
CA GLY A 167 12.74 17.11 0.39
C GLY A 167 12.67 18.40 -0.44
N GLU A 168 11.50 18.72 -1.02
CA GLU A 168 11.24 20.00 -1.68
C GLU A 168 11.28 21.15 -0.69
N LEU A 169 10.60 21.00 0.44
CA LEU A 169 10.55 21.99 1.49
C LEU A 169 11.95 22.29 2.02
N ARG A 170 12.73 21.25 2.36
CA ARG A 170 14.09 21.43 2.87
C ARG A 170 15.01 22.15 1.88
N ARG A 171 14.84 21.89 0.58
CA ARG A 171 15.62 22.60 -0.45
C ARG A 171 15.21 24.07 -0.55
N ALA A 172 13.95 24.41 -0.32
CA ALA A 172 13.50 25.79 -0.28
C ALA A 172 14.06 26.52 0.95
N ASP A 173 14.01 25.88 2.13
CA ASP A 173 14.59 26.41 3.36
C ASP A 173 16.09 26.67 3.21
N ASP A 174 16.85 25.68 2.71
CA ASP A 174 18.29 25.80 2.47
C ASP A 174 18.61 26.94 1.48
N ALA A 175 17.75 27.21 0.49
CA ALA A 175 17.92 28.30 -0.46
C ALA A 175 17.60 29.68 0.12
N SER A 176 16.68 29.75 1.09
CA SER A 176 16.36 30.99 1.80
C SER A 176 17.42 31.38 2.83
N ALA A 177 18.09 30.40 3.46
CA ALA A 177 19.14 30.65 4.47
C ALA A 177 20.46 31.19 3.89
N VAL A 178 20.63 31.16 2.57
CA VAL A 178 21.83 31.65 1.86
C VAL A 178 21.61 33.07 1.30
N ARG A 179 20.38 33.60 1.38
CA ARG A 179 20.05 34.99 1.00
C ARG A 179 20.12 35.92 2.21
#